data_AF-A0A373TMD8-F1
#
_entry.id   AF-A0A373TMD8-F1
#
_cell.length_a   1.000
_cell.length_b   1.000
_cell.length_c   1.000
_cell.angle_alpha   90.00
_cell.angle_beta   90.00
_cell.angle_gamma   90.00
#
_symmetry.space_group_name_H-M   'P 1'
#
loop_
_entity.id
_entity.type
_entity.pdbx_description
1 polymer ?
#
loop_
_entity_poly.entity_id
_entity_poly.type
_entity_poly.pdbx_seq_one_letter_code
_entity_poly.pdbx_strand_id
1 'polypeptide(L)'
;MIRRIIEINEEKCNGCGACASACHEGAIGMVNGKAKLLRDDYCDGLGDCLPTCPTGAITFVEREAADYDEAAVLAAKAEKMANEAGNPSGEPLPCGCPGTAMKTFNRDQYDKKTRAVEAGSKTAQNGAISPELAQQLASMMGQQESELRQWPVQIKLVPVTAPWFDGAKLLVAADCTAYAYANFHRDFIKGHITLVGCPKLDMIDYSAKLTEIIRNNNIRSITVVRMEVPCCGGIEMAVKNALQNSGKFLPWNVVTISTDGKIM
;
A
#
# COMPACT_ATOMS: atom_id res chain seq x y z
N MET A 1 -13.27 -30.98 -17.67
CA MET A 1 -13.10 -30.63 -19.09
C MET A 1 -11.60 -30.65 -19.41
N ILE A 2 -11.20 -30.99 -20.63
CA ILE A 2 -9.80 -30.85 -21.03
C ILE A 2 -9.43 -29.36 -21.01
N ARG A 3 -8.44 -29.02 -20.19
CA ARG A 3 -7.90 -27.66 -20.10
C ARG A 3 -6.40 -27.70 -19.89
N ARG A 4 -5.74 -26.61 -20.26
CA ARG A 4 -4.32 -26.42 -20.01
C ARG A 4 -4.10 -26.07 -18.54
N ILE A 5 -3.39 -26.94 -17.82
CA ILE A 5 -3.10 -26.81 -16.39
C ILE A 5 -1.63 -27.14 -16.14
N ILE A 6 -1.11 -26.83 -14.95
CA ILE A 6 0.25 -27.20 -14.58
C ILE A 6 0.35 -28.66 -14.10
N GLU A 7 1.52 -29.25 -14.29
CA GLU A 7 1.95 -30.52 -13.71
C GLU A 7 3.30 -30.31 -13.02
N ILE A 8 3.49 -30.96 -11.86
CA ILE A 8 4.71 -30.85 -11.07
C ILE A 8 5.42 -32.20 -11.04
N ASN A 9 6.64 -32.26 -11.56
CA ASN A 9 7.49 -33.43 -11.49
C ASN A 9 8.13 -33.55 -10.10
N GLU A 10 7.70 -34.54 -9.32
CA GLU A 10 8.17 -34.75 -7.93
C GLU A 10 9.65 -35.14 -7.83
N GLU A 11 10.21 -35.76 -8.86
CA GLU A 11 11.63 -36.15 -8.89
C GLU A 11 12.53 -34.91 -9.03
N LYS A 12 12.13 -33.95 -9.87
CA LYS A 12 12.85 -32.67 -10.06
C LYS A 12 12.56 -31.65 -8.96
N CYS A 13 11.45 -31.79 -8.24
CA CYS A 13 11.10 -30.89 -7.16
C CYS A 13 12.08 -31.02 -5.99
N ASN A 14 12.74 -29.95 -5.58
CA ASN A 14 13.63 -29.95 -4.41
C ASN A 14 12.92 -29.58 -3.10
N GLY A 15 11.60 -29.37 -3.13
CA GLY A 15 10.82 -29.07 -1.92
C GLY A 15 10.90 -27.64 -1.40
N CYS A 16 11.50 -26.70 -2.15
CA CYS A 16 11.71 -25.32 -1.67
C CYS A 16 10.42 -24.51 -1.41
N GLY A 17 9.27 -24.93 -1.96
CA GLY A 17 7.98 -24.27 -1.74
C GLY A 17 7.76 -22.96 -2.50
N ALA A 18 8.71 -22.49 -3.30
CA ALA A 18 8.59 -21.21 -4.02
C ALA A 18 7.32 -21.11 -4.89
N CYS A 19 6.94 -22.20 -5.54
CA CYS A 19 5.72 -22.28 -6.35
C CYS A 19 4.42 -22.24 -5.52
N ALA A 20 4.42 -22.83 -4.31
CA ALA A 20 3.27 -22.76 -3.41
C ALA A 20 3.05 -21.32 -2.93
N SER A 21 4.13 -20.61 -2.61
CA SER A 21 4.08 -19.19 -2.23
C SER A 21 3.69 -18.26 -3.39
N ALA A 22 4.07 -18.61 -4.62
CA ALA A 22 3.76 -17.82 -5.81
C ALA A 22 2.33 -18.04 -6.33
N CYS A 23 1.64 -19.10 -5.91
CA CYS A 23 0.28 -19.40 -6.36
C CYS A 23 -0.74 -18.56 -5.59
N HIS A 24 -1.19 -17.46 -6.19
CA HIS A 24 -2.15 -16.56 -5.57
C HIS A 24 -3.50 -17.23 -5.29
N GLU A 25 -3.91 -18.18 -6.12
CA GLU A 25 -5.16 -18.92 -6.02
C GLU A 25 -5.10 -19.97 -4.92
N GLY A 26 -3.90 -20.32 -4.43
CA GLY A 26 -3.71 -21.36 -3.41
C GLY A 26 -3.92 -22.78 -3.92
N ALA A 27 -3.75 -23.00 -5.23
CA ALA A 27 -3.91 -24.32 -5.87
C ALA A 27 -2.79 -25.32 -5.52
N ILE A 28 -1.59 -24.82 -5.23
CA ILE A 28 -0.39 -25.62 -4.95
C ILE A 28 -0.16 -25.69 -3.43
N GLY A 29 0.09 -26.90 -2.93
CA GLY A 29 0.50 -27.12 -1.54
C GLY A 29 1.69 -28.05 -1.40
N MET A 30 2.25 -28.10 -0.20
CA MET A 30 3.41 -28.94 0.11
C MET A 30 2.95 -30.22 0.81
N VAL A 31 3.26 -31.37 0.22
CA VAL A 31 2.93 -32.70 0.76
C VAL A 31 4.20 -33.54 0.78
N ASN A 32 4.58 -34.07 1.94
CA ASN A 32 5.77 -34.89 2.12
C ASN A 32 7.07 -34.23 1.58
N GLY A 33 7.20 -32.91 1.78
CA GLY A 33 8.36 -32.15 1.33
C GLY A 33 8.41 -31.90 -0.19
N LYS A 34 7.33 -32.19 -0.93
CA LYS A 34 7.24 -31.94 -2.38
C LYS A 34 6.03 -31.07 -2.69
N ALA A 35 6.17 -30.20 -3.69
CA ALA A 35 5.04 -29.40 -4.17
C ALA A 35 4.08 -30.30 -4.97
N LYS A 36 2.79 -30.17 -4.71
CA LYS A 36 1.72 -30.85 -5.44
C LYS A 36 0.61 -29.86 -5.79
N LEU A 37 0.02 -30.02 -6.97
CA LEU A 37 -1.22 -29.36 -7.30
C LEU A 37 -2.35 -30.07 -6.54
N LEU A 38 -2.93 -29.39 -5.55
CA LEU A 38 -3.95 -29.98 -4.67
C LEU A 38 -5.37 -29.70 -5.16
N ARG A 39 -5.55 -28.61 -5.91
CA ARG A 39 -6.86 -28.13 -6.37
C ARG A 39 -6.79 -27.72 -7.82
N ASP A 40 -7.25 -28.60 -8.68
CA ASP A 40 -7.37 -28.35 -10.12
C ASP A 40 -8.33 -27.19 -10.42
N ASP A 41 -9.40 -27.11 -9.65
CA ASP A 41 -10.41 -26.06 -9.69
C ASP A 41 -9.88 -24.69 -9.23
N TYR A 42 -8.74 -24.64 -8.56
CA TYR A 42 -8.09 -23.38 -8.15
C TYR A 42 -6.97 -22.98 -9.11
N CYS A 43 -6.46 -23.90 -9.93
CA CYS A 43 -5.47 -23.52 -10.93
C CYS A 43 -6.18 -22.82 -12.08
N ASP A 44 -5.77 -21.60 -12.44
CA ASP A 44 -6.30 -20.85 -13.58
C ASP A 44 -5.62 -21.24 -14.91
N GLY A 45 -4.43 -21.83 -14.84
CA GLY A 45 -3.63 -22.20 -16.01
C GLY A 45 -2.77 -21.06 -16.57
N LEU A 46 -2.57 -19.96 -15.84
CA LEU A 46 -1.71 -18.83 -16.26
C LEU A 46 -0.22 -19.13 -16.08
N GLY A 47 0.13 -19.89 -15.04
CA GLY A 47 1.49 -20.42 -14.86
C GLY A 47 2.49 -19.52 -14.13
N ASP A 48 2.01 -18.63 -13.26
CA ASP A 48 2.87 -17.76 -12.43
C ASP A 48 3.91 -18.54 -11.59
N CYS A 49 3.63 -19.80 -11.28
CA CYS A 49 4.55 -20.67 -10.56
C CYS A 49 5.76 -21.12 -11.40
N LEU A 50 5.68 -21.16 -12.74
CA LEU A 50 6.74 -21.72 -13.60
C LEU A 50 8.07 -20.94 -13.47
N PRO A 51 8.11 -19.60 -13.61
CA PRO A 51 9.36 -18.84 -13.52
C PRO A 51 10.02 -18.91 -12.14
N THR A 52 9.24 -19.20 -11.10
CA THR A 52 9.73 -19.25 -9.71
C THR A 52 10.38 -20.58 -9.35
N CYS A 53 10.17 -21.63 -10.14
CA CYS A 53 10.70 -22.96 -9.83
C CYS A 53 12.19 -23.04 -10.23
N PRO A 54 13.13 -23.06 -9.26
CA PRO A 54 14.56 -23.03 -9.58
C PRO A 54 15.06 -24.30 -10.26
N THR A 55 14.32 -25.41 -10.14
CA THR A 55 14.68 -26.71 -10.73
C THR A 55 13.94 -26.99 -12.03
N GLY A 56 13.05 -26.10 -12.47
CA GLY A 56 12.23 -26.31 -13.68
C GLY A 56 11.34 -27.55 -13.57
N ALA A 57 10.82 -27.86 -12.37
CA ALA A 57 9.99 -29.03 -12.13
C ALA A 57 8.54 -28.88 -12.60
N ILE A 58 8.12 -27.71 -13.08
CA ILE A 58 6.72 -27.40 -13.39
C ILE A 58 6.56 -27.20 -14.90
N THR A 59 5.59 -27.88 -15.49
CA THR A 59 5.28 -27.82 -16.94
C THR A 59 3.78 -27.66 -17.16
N PHE A 60 3.38 -27.20 -18.35
CA PHE A 60 1.98 -27.24 -18.76
C PHE A 60 1.63 -28.58 -19.38
N VAL A 61 0.43 -29.07 -19.08
CA VAL A 61 -0.18 -30.25 -19.69
C VAL A 61 -1.62 -29.95 -20.05
N GLU A 62 -2.13 -30.64 -21.06
CA GLU A 62 -3.56 -30.69 -21.35
C GLU A 62 -4.10 -32.02 -20.84
N ARG A 63 -4.97 -31.96 -19.83
CA ARG A 63 -5.62 -33.13 -19.25
C ARG A 63 -7.02 -32.79 -18.77
N GLU A 64 -7.81 -33.81 -18.49
CA GLU A 64 -9.05 -33.63 -17.76
C GLU A 64 -8.75 -33.06 -16.37
N ALA A 65 -9.41 -31.95 -16.06
CA ALA A 65 -9.34 -31.25 -14.79
C ALA A 65 -10.70 -30.57 -14.50
N ALA A 66 -10.91 -30.21 -13.24
CA ALA A 66 -12.07 -29.43 -12.85
C ALA A 66 -12.01 -28.01 -13.44
N ASP A 67 -13.18 -27.42 -13.66
CA ASP A 67 -13.30 -26.05 -14.15
C ASP A 67 -12.79 -25.08 -13.07
N TYR A 68 -12.24 -23.94 -13.49
CA TYR A 68 -11.75 -22.94 -12.56
C TYR A 68 -12.91 -22.30 -11.80
N ASP A 69 -12.89 -22.36 -10.48
CA ASP A 69 -13.92 -21.81 -9.60
C ASP A 69 -13.41 -20.55 -8.90
N GLU A 70 -13.61 -19.41 -9.57
CA GLU A 70 -13.23 -18.09 -9.03
C GLU A 70 -13.92 -17.80 -7.70
N ALA A 71 -15.17 -18.23 -7.52
CA ALA A 71 -15.93 -17.98 -6.31
C ALA A 71 -15.35 -18.76 -5.12
N ALA A 72 -14.96 -20.02 -5.32
CA ALA A 72 -14.31 -20.83 -4.30
C ALA A 72 -12.92 -20.29 -3.92
N VAL A 73 -12.15 -19.79 -4.91
CA VAL A 73 -10.86 -19.12 -4.65
C VAL A 73 -11.04 -17.87 -3.80
N LEU A 74 -12.02 -17.01 -4.15
CA LEU A 74 -12.31 -15.79 -3.39
C LEU A 74 -12.78 -16.11 -1.96
N ALA A 75 -13.63 -17.11 -1.78
CA ALA A 75 -14.07 -17.56 -0.46
C ALA A 75 -12.90 -18.07 0.39
N ALA A 76 -12.03 -18.91 -0.17
CA ALA A 76 -10.85 -19.42 0.54
C ALA A 76 -9.85 -18.31 0.89
N LYS A 77 -9.67 -17.31 0.02
CA LYS A 77 -8.87 -16.11 0.31
C LYS A 77 -9.48 -15.31 1.46
N ALA A 78 -10.80 -15.11 1.46
CA ALA A 78 -11.50 -14.41 2.53
C ALA A 78 -11.39 -15.15 3.89
N GLU A 79 -11.51 -16.48 3.90
CA GLU A 79 -11.33 -17.30 5.10
C GLU A 79 -9.90 -17.25 5.63
N LYS A 80 -8.89 -17.34 4.77
CA LYS A 80 -7.48 -17.14 5.17
C LYS A 80 -7.25 -15.75 5.75
N MET A 81 -7.78 -14.71 5.11
CA MET A 81 -7.66 -13.32 5.61
C MET A 81 -8.37 -13.11 6.95
N ALA A 82 -9.50 -13.80 7.20
CA ALA A 82 -10.19 -13.75 8.48
C ALA A 82 -9.43 -14.50 9.60
N ASN A 83 -8.73 -15.58 9.25
CA ASN A 83 -7.96 -16.39 10.19
C ASN A 83 -6.51 -15.92 10.39
N GLU A 84 -5.95 -15.13 9.47
CA GLU A 84 -4.57 -14.60 9.50
C GLU A 84 -4.56 -13.08 9.69
N ALA A 85 -5.09 -12.60 10.82
CA ALA A 85 -4.81 -11.24 11.29
C ALA A 85 -3.33 -11.12 11.76
N GLY A 86 -2.36 -11.27 10.83
CA GLY A 86 -0.94 -11.05 11.11
C GLY A 86 0.04 -11.87 10.26
N ASN A 87 0.48 -11.28 9.15
CA ASN A 87 1.79 -11.46 8.47
C ASN A 87 2.13 -12.84 7.81
N PRO A 88 2.50 -12.89 6.52
CA PRO A 88 2.93 -14.11 5.81
C PRO A 88 4.27 -14.75 6.27
N SER A 89 4.89 -14.27 7.35
CA SER A 89 6.18 -14.80 7.86
C SER A 89 6.12 -15.48 9.22
N GLY A 90 4.93 -15.74 9.78
CA GLY A 90 4.72 -16.76 10.84
C GLY A 90 5.40 -16.58 12.20
N GLU A 91 6.27 -15.58 12.41
CA GLU A 91 6.80 -15.24 13.73
C GLU A 91 6.49 -13.77 14.10
N PRO A 92 5.83 -13.52 15.25
CA PRO A 92 5.70 -12.18 15.80
C PRO A 92 7.10 -11.65 16.15
N LEU A 93 7.54 -10.61 15.45
CA LEU A 93 8.73 -9.87 15.88
C LEU A 93 8.52 -9.38 17.32
N PRO A 94 9.52 -9.48 18.22
CA PRO A 94 9.40 -9.11 19.63
C PRO A 94 8.88 -7.69 19.89
N CYS A 95 8.93 -6.82 18.87
CA CYS A 95 8.51 -5.42 18.92
C CYS A 95 7.54 -5.01 17.79
N GLY A 96 6.92 -5.98 17.08
CA GLY A 96 6.13 -5.71 15.87
C GLY A 96 6.97 -5.23 14.68
N CYS A 97 6.35 -5.11 13.50
CA CYS A 97 7.02 -4.56 12.32
C CYS A 97 7.13 -3.02 12.46
N PRO A 98 8.33 -2.41 12.36
CA PRO A 98 8.47 -0.94 12.40
C PRO A 98 7.61 -0.23 11.34
N GLY A 99 7.31 -0.91 10.23
CA GLY A 99 6.40 -0.41 9.19
C GLY A 99 4.96 -0.23 9.66
N THR A 100 4.53 -0.91 10.72
CA THR A 100 3.20 -0.78 11.33
C THR A 100 3.20 0.06 12.61
N ALA A 101 4.38 0.43 13.12
CA ALA A 101 4.50 1.19 14.35
C ALA A 101 3.97 2.61 14.17
N MET A 102 2.83 2.88 14.79
CA MET A 102 2.12 4.17 14.73
C MET A 102 3.01 5.31 15.27
N LYS A 103 3.25 6.36 14.48
CA LYS A 103 4.02 7.56 14.87
C LYS A 103 3.35 8.83 14.36
N THR A 104 3.38 9.87 15.19
CA THR A 104 2.98 11.23 14.80
C THR A 104 4.23 12.09 14.69
N PHE A 105 4.36 12.83 13.59
CA PHE A 105 5.40 13.83 13.39
C PHE A 105 4.81 15.22 13.61
N ASN A 106 5.25 15.90 14.67
CA ASN A 106 4.78 17.24 14.96
C ASN A 106 5.52 18.27 14.09
N ARG A 107 4.95 18.59 12.93
CA ARG A 107 5.45 19.63 12.03
C ARG A 107 5.05 21.05 12.47
N ASP A 108 3.97 21.18 13.25
CA ASP A 108 3.48 22.48 13.75
C ASP A 108 4.33 23.04 14.90
N GLN A 109 5.04 22.19 15.66
CA GLN A 109 5.97 22.62 16.70
C GLN A 109 7.35 23.02 16.16
N TYR A 110 7.70 22.57 14.95
CA TYR A 110 8.96 22.91 14.31
C TYR A 110 9.03 24.41 13.95
N ASP A 111 7.87 25.04 13.73
CA ASP A 111 7.77 26.50 13.52
C ASP A 111 8.14 27.35 14.76
N LYS A 112 8.21 26.78 15.97
CA LYS A 112 8.49 27.57 17.19
C LYS A 112 9.71 27.14 17.99
N LYS A 113 10.14 25.87 17.98
CA LYS A 113 11.20 25.39 18.89
C LYS A 113 12.56 25.07 18.24
N THR A 114 12.64 24.85 16.93
CA THR A 114 13.91 24.47 16.29
C THR A 114 14.81 25.64 15.88
N ARG A 115 14.47 26.88 16.29
CA ARG A 115 15.39 28.02 16.21
C ARG A 115 16.64 27.89 17.10
N ALA A 116 16.75 26.89 17.99
CA ALA A 116 17.78 26.87 19.02
C ALA A 116 18.70 25.63 19.09
N VAL A 117 18.39 24.49 18.45
CA VAL A 117 19.21 23.28 18.65
C VAL A 117 19.29 22.46 17.37
N GLU A 118 20.24 22.81 16.50
CA GLU A 118 21.11 21.88 15.75
C GLU A 118 22.13 22.66 14.90
N ALA A 119 22.69 23.74 15.44
CA ALA A 119 24.00 24.27 15.00
C ALA A 119 25.10 23.54 15.78
N GLY A 120 25.18 22.23 15.58
CA GLY A 120 26.16 21.33 16.18
C GLY A 120 27.29 20.99 15.22
N SER A 121 27.80 21.94 14.44
CA SER A 121 29.11 21.81 13.80
C SER A 121 29.91 23.06 14.06
N LYS A 122 31.04 22.87 14.76
CA LYS A 122 31.94 23.91 15.22
C LYS A 122 32.52 24.64 14.00
N THR A 123 32.14 25.90 13.78
CA THR A 123 33.05 27.04 13.50
C THR A 123 32.29 28.29 13.06
N ALA A 124 32.87 29.43 13.43
CA ALA A 124 32.57 30.81 13.01
C ALA A 124 31.48 31.57 13.79
N GLN A 125 31.92 32.73 14.26
CA GLN A 125 31.27 33.69 15.15
C GLN A 125 30.31 34.62 14.39
N ASN A 126 29.30 35.11 15.13
CA ASN A 126 28.54 36.35 14.91
C ASN A 126 27.80 36.53 13.57
N GLY A 127 26.53 36.11 13.57
CA GLY A 127 25.53 36.49 12.58
C GLY A 127 24.31 35.57 12.66
N ALA A 128 23.42 35.80 13.63
CA ALA A 128 22.19 34.99 13.75
C ALA A 128 21.26 35.31 12.57
N ILE A 129 21.25 34.42 11.57
CA ILE A 129 20.34 34.46 10.42
C ILE A 129 18.91 34.27 10.96
N SER A 130 17.97 35.15 10.59
CA SER A 130 16.57 34.97 10.96
C SER A 130 16.04 33.67 10.32
N PRO A 131 15.21 32.89 11.00
CA PRO A 131 14.68 31.65 10.41
C PRO A 131 13.80 31.85 9.18
N GLU A 132 13.28 33.06 8.95
CA GLU A 132 12.70 33.44 7.65
C GLU A 132 13.78 33.51 6.56
N LEU A 133 14.95 34.09 6.85
CA LEU A 133 16.08 34.12 5.92
C LEU A 133 16.69 32.72 5.72
N ALA A 134 16.72 31.87 6.75
CA ALA A 134 17.14 30.48 6.60
C ALA A 134 16.16 29.67 5.73
N GLN A 135 14.85 29.86 5.90
CA GLN A 135 13.83 29.24 5.04
C GLN A 135 13.92 29.76 3.60
N GLN A 136 14.16 31.06 3.42
CA GLN A 136 14.39 31.66 2.10
C GLN A 136 15.66 31.09 1.45
N LEU A 137 16.76 30.98 2.20
CA LEU A 137 18.00 30.39 1.69
C LEU A 137 17.85 28.89 1.39
N ALA A 138 17.18 28.12 2.24
CA ALA A 138 16.88 26.70 1.98
C ALA A 138 15.99 26.55 0.73
N SER A 139 15.00 27.43 0.56
CA SER A 139 14.18 27.50 -0.65
C SER A 139 14.99 27.89 -1.89
N MET A 140 15.95 28.81 -1.76
CA MET A 140 16.88 29.20 -2.84
C MET A 140 17.88 28.08 -3.16
N MET A 141 18.23 27.26 -2.17
CA MET A 141 19.10 26.08 -2.29
C MET A 141 18.31 24.81 -2.69
N GLY A 142 16.99 24.91 -2.90
CA GLY A 142 16.14 23.80 -3.32
C GLY A 142 15.96 22.69 -2.28
N GLN A 143 16.26 22.96 -1.00
CA GLN A 143 16.20 21.96 0.06
C GLN A 143 14.78 21.94 0.66
N GLN A 144 13.94 21.02 0.21
CA GLN A 144 12.57 20.85 0.70
C GLN A 144 12.54 19.91 1.92
N GLU A 145 11.96 20.39 3.02
CA GLU A 145 11.69 19.54 4.19
C GLU A 145 10.47 18.64 3.96
N SER A 146 10.43 17.49 4.65
CA SER A 146 9.29 16.58 4.58
C SER A 146 8.08 17.15 5.33
N GLU A 147 6.98 17.32 4.62
CA GLU A 147 5.68 17.75 5.17
C GLU A 147 4.88 16.60 5.82
N LEU A 148 5.43 15.38 5.87
CA LEU A 148 4.71 14.21 6.41
C LEU A 148 4.47 14.34 7.92
N ARG A 149 3.22 14.09 8.36
CA ARG A 149 2.75 14.27 9.74
C ARG A 149 2.50 12.96 10.50
N GLN A 150 2.48 11.81 9.83
CA GLN A 150 2.25 10.53 10.48
C GLN A 150 2.90 9.35 9.74
N TRP A 151 3.04 8.24 10.45
CA TRP A 151 3.42 6.93 9.92
C TRP A 151 2.60 5.84 10.62
N PRO A 152 2.15 4.78 9.94
CA PRO A 152 2.31 4.52 8.50
C PRO A 152 1.46 5.41 7.60
N VAL A 153 1.76 5.39 6.31
CA VAL A 153 0.97 6.06 5.26
C VAL A 153 0.18 5.07 4.40
N GLN A 154 0.61 3.82 4.32
CA GLN A 154 -0.04 2.80 3.50
C GLN A 154 -1.44 2.49 4.03
N ILE A 155 -2.47 2.57 3.18
CA ILE A 155 -3.88 2.36 3.56
C ILE A 155 -4.03 1.00 4.26
N LYS A 156 -3.34 -0.06 3.79
CA LYS A 156 -3.39 -1.40 4.41
C LYS A 156 -2.86 -1.42 5.84
N LEU A 157 -1.91 -0.54 6.18
CA LEU A 157 -1.20 -0.57 7.46
C LEU A 157 -1.75 0.42 8.49
N VAL A 158 -2.40 1.51 8.07
CA VAL A 158 -2.89 2.52 9.01
C VAL A 158 -3.97 1.97 9.95
N PRO A 159 -3.88 2.20 11.28
CA PRO A 159 -4.95 1.84 12.20
C PRO A 159 -6.16 2.75 11.98
N VAL A 160 -7.37 2.19 11.91
CA VAL A 160 -8.60 2.98 11.65
C VAL A 160 -8.98 3.91 12.82
N THR A 161 -8.42 3.68 14.00
CA THR A 161 -8.67 4.43 15.24
C THR A 161 -7.54 5.42 15.58
N ALA A 162 -6.65 5.72 14.64
CA ALA A 162 -5.49 6.55 14.92
C ALA A 162 -5.90 8.00 15.29
N PRO A 163 -5.32 8.58 16.36
CA PRO A 163 -5.80 9.84 16.93
C PRO A 163 -5.63 11.06 16.01
N TRP A 164 -4.70 11.00 15.06
CA TRP A 164 -4.47 12.08 14.10
C TRP A 164 -5.59 12.27 13.08
N PHE A 165 -6.57 11.35 13.01
CA PHE A 165 -7.73 11.52 12.15
C PHE A 165 -8.75 12.53 12.70
N ASP A 166 -8.71 12.85 14.00
CA ASP A 166 -9.60 13.86 14.56
C ASP A 166 -9.32 15.26 14.00
N GLY A 167 -10.33 15.84 13.34
CA GLY A 167 -10.22 17.12 12.65
C GLY A 167 -9.34 17.11 11.41
N ALA A 168 -8.99 15.94 10.84
CA ALA A 168 -8.04 15.83 9.75
C ALA A 168 -8.60 16.25 8.39
N LYS A 169 -7.74 16.81 7.54
CA LYS A 169 -7.92 16.79 6.08
C LYS A 169 -7.23 15.53 5.57
N LEU A 170 -7.97 14.63 4.94
CA LEU A 170 -7.38 13.41 4.38
C LEU A 170 -6.85 13.67 2.98
N LEU A 171 -5.62 13.19 2.73
CA LEU A 171 -5.09 13.00 1.39
C LEU A 171 -5.14 11.50 1.11
N VAL A 172 -5.87 11.07 0.09
CA VAL A 172 -5.88 9.68 -0.40
C VAL A 172 -5.21 9.66 -1.77
N ALA A 173 -4.03 9.07 -1.88
CA ALA A 173 -3.20 9.19 -3.08
C ALA A 173 -2.75 7.83 -3.64
N ALA A 174 -2.68 7.72 -4.96
CA ALA A 174 -2.10 6.55 -5.60
C ALA A 174 -0.57 6.54 -5.42
N ASP A 175 0.05 5.38 -5.19
CA ASP A 175 1.49 5.31 -4.86
C ASP A 175 2.40 6.06 -5.84
N CYS A 176 2.10 5.99 -7.14
CA CYS A 176 2.91 6.63 -8.17
C CYS A 176 2.87 8.17 -8.15
N THR A 177 1.84 8.80 -7.56
CA THR A 177 1.65 10.25 -7.68
C THR A 177 2.76 11.05 -7.02
N ALA A 178 3.29 10.57 -5.89
CA ALA A 178 4.38 11.23 -5.18
C ALA A 178 5.71 11.16 -5.93
N TYR A 179 5.88 10.15 -6.79
CA TYR A 179 7.07 10.00 -7.63
C TYR A 179 6.94 10.72 -8.97
N ALA A 180 5.72 10.81 -9.51
CA ALA A 180 5.45 11.51 -10.77
C ALA A 180 5.41 13.04 -10.59
N TYR A 181 4.77 13.54 -9.52
CA TYR A 181 4.62 14.97 -9.28
C TYR A 181 5.69 15.49 -8.30
N ALA A 182 6.68 16.22 -8.82
CA ALA A 182 7.87 16.62 -8.04
C ALA A 182 7.54 17.38 -6.74
N ASN A 183 6.48 18.18 -6.75
CA ASN A 183 6.16 19.08 -5.65
C ASN A 183 5.06 18.53 -4.71
N PHE A 184 4.92 17.20 -4.67
CA PHE A 184 3.82 16.50 -3.98
C PHE A 184 3.73 16.79 -2.48
N HIS A 185 4.88 16.89 -1.81
CA HIS A 185 4.90 17.19 -0.38
C HIS A 185 4.28 18.55 -0.06
N ARG A 186 4.64 19.58 -0.82
CA ARG A 186 4.19 20.95 -0.58
C ARG A 186 2.72 21.13 -0.92
N ASP A 187 2.28 20.57 -2.04
CA ASP A 187 0.95 20.89 -2.58
C ASP A 187 -0.14 19.94 -2.09
N PHE A 188 0.20 18.70 -1.72
CA PHE A 188 -0.76 17.70 -1.28
C PHE A 188 -0.55 17.21 0.15
N ILE A 189 0.69 16.89 0.57
CA ILE A 189 0.92 16.33 1.92
C ILE A 189 0.80 17.41 3.01
N LYS A 190 1.28 18.63 2.74
CA LYS A 190 1.26 19.73 3.71
C LYS A 190 -0.14 19.94 4.28
N GLY A 191 -0.24 19.87 5.60
CA GLY A 191 -1.49 20.05 6.33
C GLY A 191 -2.52 18.92 6.21
N HIS A 192 -2.16 17.80 5.58
CA HIS A 192 -3.02 16.63 5.43
C HIS A 192 -2.51 15.42 6.22
N ILE A 193 -3.41 14.48 6.49
CA ILE A 193 -3.07 13.11 6.88
C ILE A 193 -3.06 12.26 5.62
N THR A 194 -1.86 11.81 5.24
CA THR A 194 -1.59 11.09 3.99
C THR A 194 -1.85 9.60 4.06
N LEU A 195 -2.77 9.13 3.24
CA LEU A 195 -3.06 7.72 2.99
C LEU A 195 -2.70 7.38 1.55
N VAL A 196 -1.85 6.38 1.35
CA VAL A 196 -1.39 5.95 0.02
C VAL A 196 -1.71 4.49 -0.25
N GLY A 197 -1.92 4.14 -1.52
CA GLY A 197 -2.00 2.75 -1.95
C GLY A 197 -2.30 2.62 -3.44
N CYS A 198 -2.19 1.42 -3.98
CA CYS A 198 -2.47 1.13 -5.38
C CYS A 198 -3.35 -0.13 -5.48
N PRO A 199 -4.67 0.00 -5.69
CA PRO A 199 -5.58 -1.15 -5.74
C PRO A 199 -5.14 -2.25 -6.72
N LYS A 200 -4.46 -1.87 -7.82
CA LYS A 200 -3.91 -2.81 -8.80
C LYS A 200 -2.74 -3.63 -8.23
N LEU A 201 -1.79 -3.01 -7.53
CA LEU A 201 -0.64 -3.70 -6.97
C LEU A 201 -0.98 -4.43 -5.67
N ASP A 202 -1.85 -3.82 -4.87
CA ASP A 202 -2.30 -4.36 -3.61
C ASP A 202 -3.36 -5.45 -3.72
N MET A 203 -3.95 -5.58 -4.92
CA MET A 203 -5.01 -6.53 -5.29
C MET A 203 -6.19 -6.48 -4.31
N ILE A 204 -6.63 -5.29 -3.95
CA ILE A 204 -7.67 -5.06 -2.93
C ILE A 204 -8.49 -3.81 -3.24
N ASP A 205 -9.76 -3.82 -2.83
CA ASP A 205 -10.61 -2.64 -2.75
C ASP A 205 -10.49 -1.99 -1.36
N TYR A 206 -10.11 -0.71 -1.34
CA TYR A 206 -9.97 0.08 -0.11
C TYR A 206 -11.28 0.59 0.48
N SER A 207 -12.41 0.43 -0.21
CA SER A 207 -13.73 0.96 0.18
C SER A 207 -14.08 0.68 1.64
N ALA A 208 -13.98 -0.58 2.08
CA ALA A 208 -14.38 -0.96 3.45
C ALA A 208 -13.53 -0.27 4.53
N LYS A 209 -12.20 -0.30 4.38
CA LYS A 209 -11.29 0.30 5.36
C LYS A 209 -11.40 1.83 5.38
N LEU A 210 -11.51 2.46 4.21
CA LEU A 210 -11.74 3.90 4.12
C LEU A 210 -13.10 4.28 4.71
N THR A 211 -14.13 3.44 4.55
CA THR A 211 -15.44 3.65 5.18
C THR A 211 -15.31 3.71 6.70
N GLU A 212 -14.58 2.76 7.29
CA GLU A 212 -14.36 2.74 8.75
C GLU A 212 -13.59 3.97 9.24
N ILE A 213 -12.52 4.37 8.55
CA ILE A 213 -11.76 5.58 8.87
C ILE A 213 -12.68 6.80 8.85
N ILE A 214 -13.48 6.97 7.78
CA ILE A 214 -14.34 8.14 7.64
C ILE A 214 -15.47 8.10 8.68
N ARG A 215 -16.13 6.95 8.86
CA ARG A 215 -17.26 6.79 9.77
C ARG A 215 -16.86 7.07 11.22
N ASN A 216 -15.73 6.53 11.67
CA ASN A 216 -15.34 6.53 13.07
C ASN A 216 -14.54 7.78 13.50
N ASN A 217 -14.12 8.63 12.56
CA ASN A 217 -13.27 9.79 12.86
C ASN A 217 -13.85 11.11 12.34
N ASN A 218 -13.49 12.23 12.97
CA ASN A 218 -13.93 13.56 12.57
C ASN A 218 -13.12 14.10 11.38
N ILE A 219 -13.42 13.63 10.17
CA ILE A 219 -12.74 14.09 8.95
C ILE A 219 -13.37 15.40 8.46
N ARG A 220 -12.53 16.39 8.09
CA ARG A 220 -12.98 17.70 7.57
C ARG A 220 -13.17 17.71 6.06
N SER A 221 -12.28 17.06 5.32
CA SER A 221 -12.31 17.02 3.85
C SER A 221 -11.47 15.86 3.34
N ILE A 222 -11.69 15.44 2.09
CA ILE A 222 -10.89 14.40 1.43
C ILE A 222 -10.40 14.89 0.07
N THR A 223 -9.09 14.92 -0.12
CA THR A 223 -8.46 15.15 -1.42
C THR A 223 -7.99 13.82 -1.98
N VAL A 224 -8.46 13.44 -3.16
CA VAL A 224 -7.99 12.25 -3.88
C VAL A 224 -6.98 12.69 -4.94
N VAL A 225 -5.78 12.12 -4.93
CA VAL A 225 -4.80 12.35 -5.99
C VAL A 225 -4.52 11.05 -6.72
N ARG A 226 -4.79 11.02 -8.02
CA ARG A 226 -4.68 9.82 -8.85
C ARG A 226 -3.87 10.10 -10.11
N MET A 227 -3.32 9.06 -10.73
CA MET A 227 -2.71 9.18 -12.05
C MET A 227 -3.80 9.16 -13.15
N GLU A 228 -3.52 9.71 -14.33
CA GLU A 228 -4.42 9.70 -15.49
C GLU A 228 -4.77 8.29 -15.99
N VAL A 229 -3.90 7.32 -15.71
CA VAL A 229 -4.05 5.93 -16.13
C VAL A 229 -5.29 5.25 -15.53
N PRO A 230 -5.94 4.34 -16.29
CA PRO A 230 -7.21 3.73 -15.86
C PRO A 230 -7.10 2.90 -14.58
N CYS A 231 -5.93 2.31 -14.29
CA CYS A 231 -5.74 1.53 -13.06
C CYS A 231 -5.90 2.37 -11.78
N CYS A 232 -5.74 3.70 -11.85
CA CYS A 232 -5.99 4.59 -10.73
C CYS A 232 -7.47 4.98 -10.58
N GLY A 233 -8.39 4.47 -11.40
CA GLY A 233 -9.83 4.66 -11.18
C GLY A 233 -10.31 3.93 -9.90
N GLY A 234 -9.66 2.83 -9.53
CA GLY A 234 -10.01 2.05 -8.34
C GLY A 234 -9.88 2.83 -7.03
N ILE A 235 -8.87 3.70 -6.88
CA ILE A 235 -8.70 4.47 -5.65
C ILE A 235 -9.75 5.57 -5.51
N GLU A 236 -10.14 6.20 -6.61
CA GLU A 236 -11.22 7.19 -6.64
C GLU A 236 -12.56 6.52 -6.30
N MET A 237 -12.84 5.38 -6.91
CA MET A 237 -14.05 4.59 -6.61
C MET A 237 -14.10 4.14 -5.15
N ALA A 238 -12.97 3.71 -4.60
CA ALA A 238 -12.89 3.32 -3.19
C ALA A 238 -13.26 4.48 -2.25
N VAL A 239 -12.81 5.70 -2.54
CA VAL A 239 -13.16 6.89 -1.75
C VAL A 239 -14.63 7.26 -1.93
N LYS A 240 -15.17 7.21 -3.17
CA LYS A 240 -16.60 7.46 -3.44
C LYS A 240 -17.50 6.51 -2.65
N ASN A 241 -17.23 5.21 -2.75
CA ASN A 241 -17.96 4.18 -2.02
C ASN A 241 -17.83 4.38 -0.50
N ALA A 242 -16.63 4.72 -0.03
CA ALA A 242 -16.40 4.96 1.39
C ALA A 242 -17.18 6.17 1.92
N LEU A 243 -17.24 7.26 1.16
CA LEU A 243 -18.07 8.42 1.50
C LEU A 243 -19.55 8.03 1.57
N GLN A 244 -20.08 7.36 0.55
CA GLN A 244 -21.47 6.89 0.51
C GLN A 244 -21.80 6.00 1.71
N ASN A 245 -20.94 5.03 2.01
CA ASN A 245 -21.17 4.05 3.08
C ASN A 245 -20.88 4.58 4.47
N SER A 246 -20.10 5.66 4.61
CA SER A 246 -19.76 6.24 5.91
C SER A 246 -20.94 6.95 6.58
N GLY A 247 -21.94 7.36 5.80
CA GLY A 247 -23.05 8.18 6.28
C GLY A 247 -22.67 9.64 6.56
N LYS A 248 -21.47 10.08 6.17
CA LYS A 248 -21.00 11.47 6.36
C LYS A 248 -21.06 12.27 5.07
N PHE A 249 -21.46 13.53 5.20
CA PHE A 249 -21.40 14.50 4.11
C PHE A 249 -20.13 15.33 4.23
N LEU A 250 -19.13 15.03 3.40
CA LEU A 250 -17.81 15.67 3.43
C LEU A 250 -17.49 16.33 2.08
N PRO A 251 -16.87 17.51 2.08
CA PRO A 251 -16.29 18.06 0.85
C PRO A 251 -15.14 17.16 0.40
N TRP A 252 -15.14 16.84 -0.89
CA TRP A 252 -14.08 16.05 -1.49
C TRP A 252 -13.78 16.54 -2.92
N ASN A 253 -12.54 16.34 -3.36
CA ASN A 253 -12.09 16.69 -4.71
C ASN A 253 -11.13 15.64 -5.25
N VAL A 254 -11.07 15.52 -6.57
CA VAL A 254 -10.15 14.63 -7.28
C VAL A 254 -9.17 15.50 -8.06
N VAL A 255 -7.89 15.18 -7.95
CA VAL A 255 -6.82 15.78 -8.74
C VAL A 255 -6.15 14.68 -9.55
N THR A 256 -6.01 14.89 -10.85
CA THR A 256 -5.41 13.91 -11.76
C THR A 256 -4.02 14.37 -12.16
N ILE A 257 -3.04 13.48 -12.01
CA ILE A 257 -1.65 13.67 -12.40
C ILE A 257 -1.39 12.89 -13.68
N SER A 258 -0.91 13.56 -14.73
CA SER A 258 -0.50 12.90 -15.97
C SER A 258 0.74 12.01 -15.76
N THR A 259 0.99 11.11 -16.70
CA THR A 259 2.18 10.24 -16.70
C THR A 259 3.51 11.01 -16.82
N ASP A 260 3.46 12.27 -17.29
CA ASP A 260 4.60 13.21 -17.32
C ASP A 260 4.67 14.15 -16.10
N GLY A 261 3.82 13.95 -15.09
CA GLY A 261 3.92 14.65 -13.80
C GLY A 261 3.28 16.04 -13.76
N LYS A 262 2.28 16.32 -14.59
CA LYS A 262 1.50 17.57 -14.58
C LYS A 262 0.12 17.36 -13.96
N ILE A 263 -0.44 18.41 -13.38
CA ILE A 263 -1.84 18.43 -12.93
C ILE A 263 -2.74 18.68 -14.14
N MET A 264 -3.82 17.90 -14.26
CA MET A 264 -4.85 18.02 -15.29
C MET A 264 -6.10 18.75 -14.79
#